data_AF-A0A561QBY9-F1
#
_entry.id   AF-A0A561QBY9-F1
#
_cell.length_a   1.000
_cell.length_b   1.000
_cell.length_c   1.000
_cell.angle_alpha   90.00
_cell.angle_beta   90.00
_cell.angle_gamma   90.00
#
_symmetry.space_group_name_H-M   'P 1'
#
loop_
_entity.id
_entity.type
_entity.pdbx_description
1 polymer ?
#
loop_
_entity_poly.entity_id
_entity_poly.type
_entity_poly.pdbx_seq_one_letter_code
_entity_poly.pdbx_strand_id
1 'polypeptide(L)'
;MSSNPPTAAQIDNDGFKLIRHVLRTAGLRGVETDASSNMKREALIFLTSEFRDGVRTKASLLDALTRRSLSSTVGARFGRFSKEDAIDRWRDEGGR
;
A
#
# COMPACT_ATOMS: atom_id res chain seq x y z
N MET A 1 31.78 16.22 0.72
CA MET A 1 30.47 16.48 0.07
C MET A 1 29.41 15.78 0.90
N SER A 2 28.48 16.53 1.49
CA SER A 2 27.41 15.98 2.32
C SER A 2 26.26 15.59 1.42
N SER A 3 26.01 14.29 1.27
CA SER A 3 24.83 13.78 0.60
C SER A 3 23.65 13.93 1.54
N ASN A 4 22.79 14.93 1.31
CA ASN A 4 21.47 14.91 1.92
C ASN A 4 20.75 13.66 1.37
N PRO A 5 20.33 12.69 2.20
CA PRO A 5 19.44 11.66 1.71
C PRO A 5 18.17 12.36 1.20
N PRO A 6 17.59 11.94 0.06
CA PRO A 6 16.31 12.48 -0.37
C PRO A 6 15.35 12.28 0.79
N THR A 7 14.92 13.39 1.40
CA THR A 7 13.99 13.37 2.51
C THR A 7 12.77 12.62 1.99
N ALA A 8 12.62 11.35 2.38
CA ALA A 8 11.47 10.55 1.98
C ALA A 8 10.27 11.40 2.32
N ALA A 9 9.53 11.88 1.29
CA ALA A 9 8.51 12.89 1.45
C ALA A 9 7.62 12.49 2.63
N GLN A 10 7.85 13.14 3.77
CA GLN A 10 7.25 12.70 5.02
C GLN A 10 5.77 13.00 4.87
N ILE A 11 4.94 11.96 5.03
CA ILE A 11 3.50 12.16 5.05
C ILE A 11 3.20 13.01 6.27
N ASP A 12 2.63 14.19 6.04
CA ASP A 12 2.21 15.08 7.12
C ASP A 12 1.02 14.48 7.88
N ASN A 13 0.67 15.12 9.00
CA ASN A 13 -0.41 14.62 9.85
C ASN A 13 -1.75 14.52 9.09
N ASP A 14 -2.01 15.47 8.19
CA ASP A 14 -3.25 15.52 7.42
C ASP A 14 -3.31 14.45 6.33
N GLY A 15 -2.20 14.15 5.66
CA GLY A 15 -2.06 12.98 4.80
C GLY A 15 -2.30 11.68 5.57
N PHE A 16 -1.74 11.55 6.78
CA PHE A 16 -2.01 10.39 7.64
C PHE A 16 -3.48 10.30 8.07
N LYS A 17 -4.15 11.42 8.38
CA LYS A 17 -5.59 11.43 8.67
C LYS A 17 -6.39 10.99 7.45
N LEU A 18 -6.04 11.46 6.26
CA LEU A 18 -6.69 11.10 5.02
C LEU A 18 -6.57 9.59 4.74
N ILE A 19 -5.36 9.03 4.80
CA ILE A 19 -5.13 7.59 4.61
C ILE A 19 -5.94 6.77 5.61
N ARG A 20 -5.95 7.15 6.90
CA ARG A 20 -6.75 6.47 7.91
C ARG A 20 -8.25 6.55 7.63
N HIS A 21 -8.72 7.68 7.11
CA HIS A 21 -10.12 7.88 6.75
C HIS A 21 -10.50 6.98 5.56
N VAL A 22 -9.66 6.91 4.53
CA VAL A 22 -9.83 6.01 3.38
C VAL A 22 -9.90 4.55 3.83
N LEU A 23 -8.96 4.09 4.67
CA LEU A 23 -8.98 2.72 5.19
C LEU A 23 -10.26 2.41 5.97
N ARG A 24 -10.79 3.36 6.74
CA ARG A 24 -12.06 3.19 7.45
C ARG A 24 -13.23 3.10 6.48
N THR A 25 -13.30 3.99 5.48
CA THR A 25 -14.35 3.95 4.46
C THR A 25 -14.34 2.65 3.66
N ALA A 26 -13.17 2.09 3.39
CA ALA A 26 -13.01 0.81 2.70
C ALA A 26 -13.25 -0.43 3.58
N GLY A 27 -13.64 -0.27 4.86
CA GLY A 27 -13.80 -1.41 5.77
C GLY A 27 -12.49 -2.11 6.13
N LEU A 28 -11.35 -1.44 5.96
CA LEU A 28 -10.00 -1.95 6.28
C LEU A 28 -9.45 -1.35 7.59
N ARG A 29 -10.29 -0.62 8.32
CA ARG A 29 -9.96 -0.07 9.64
C ARG A 29 -11.22 0.15 10.47
N GLY A 30 -11.26 -0.42 11.67
CA GLY A 30 -12.41 -0.37 12.58
C GLY A 30 -12.52 -1.67 13.36
N VAL A 31 -13.41 -1.70 14.35
CA VAL A 31 -13.64 -2.88 15.19
C VAL A 31 -14.53 -3.89 14.44
N GLU A 32 -15.48 -3.38 13.65
CA GLU A 32 -16.43 -4.16 12.83
C GLU A 32 -15.87 -4.69 11.51
N THR A 33 -14.55 -4.69 11.32
CA THR A 33 -13.97 -5.09 10.03
C THR A 33 -13.54 -6.56 10.05
N ASP A 34 -14.11 -7.36 9.16
CA ASP A 34 -13.67 -8.75 8.94
C ASP A 34 -12.33 -8.87 8.20
N ALA A 35 -11.74 -7.74 7.79
CA ALA A 35 -10.45 -7.73 7.11
C ALA A 35 -9.33 -8.28 8.01
N SER A 36 -8.59 -9.26 7.48
CA SER A 36 -7.43 -9.84 8.18
C SER A 36 -6.36 -8.79 8.47
N SER A 37 -5.57 -9.01 9.52
CA SER A 37 -4.45 -8.13 9.88
C SER A 37 -3.47 -7.92 8.72
N ASN A 38 -3.25 -8.95 7.90
CA ASN A 38 -2.40 -8.85 6.72
C ASN A 38 -3.01 -7.89 5.68
N MET A 39 -4.30 -8.05 5.35
CA MET A 39 -4.98 -7.15 4.40
C MET A 39 -4.94 -5.69 4.85
N LYS A 40 -5.13 -5.44 6.16
CA LYS A 40 -5.05 -4.09 6.74
C LYS A 40 -3.65 -3.48 6.59
N ARG A 41 -2.60 -4.25 6.90
CA ARG A 41 -1.20 -3.84 6.76
C ARG A 41 -0.85 -3.54 5.31
N GLU A 42 -1.20 -4.44 4.42
CA GLU A 42 -0.96 -4.34 2.98
C GLU A 42 -1.66 -3.12 2.35
N ALA A 43 -2.91 -2.86 2.74
CA ALA A 43 -3.64 -1.67 2.27
C ALA A 43 -3.02 -0.37 2.78
N LEU A 44 -2.52 -0.34 4.02
CA LEU A 44 -1.83 0.83 4.56
C LEU A 44 -0.52 1.11 3.81
N ILE A 45 0.30 0.09 3.58
CA ILE A 45 1.57 0.23 2.84
C ILE A 45 1.28 0.76 1.43
N PHE A 46 0.31 0.17 0.74
CA PHE A 46 -0.08 0.59 -0.60
C PHE A 46 -0.54 2.05 -0.64
N LEU A 47 -1.50 2.46 0.21
CA LEU A 47 -1.98 3.84 0.24
C LEU A 47 -0.89 4.85 0.61
N THR A 48 0.07 4.46 1.45
CA THR A 48 1.22 5.29 1.81
C THR A 48 2.11 5.53 0.60
N SER A 49 2.31 4.52 -0.26
CA SER A 49 3.04 4.67 -1.52
C SER A 49 2.29 5.59 -2.48
N GLU A 50 1.02 5.30 -2.76
CA GLU A 50 0.19 6.10 -3.67
C GLU A 50 0.16 7.58 -3.27
N PHE A 51 0.06 7.86 -1.96
CA PHE A 51 0.08 9.23 -1.45
C PHE A 51 1.43 9.93 -1.69
N ARG A 52 2.54 9.20 -1.49
CA ARG A 52 3.90 9.71 -1.80
C ARG A 52 4.09 9.94 -3.29
N ASP A 53 3.45 9.13 -4.13
CA ASP A 53 3.50 9.22 -5.58
C ASP A 53 2.56 10.30 -6.14
N GLY A 54 1.79 10.99 -5.28
CA GLY A 54 1.02 12.19 -5.63
C GLY A 54 -0.49 12.03 -5.54
N VAL A 55 -1.01 10.86 -5.16
CA VAL A 55 -2.45 10.62 -5.00
C VAL A 55 -2.92 11.22 -3.68
N ARG A 56 -3.35 12.48 -3.71
CA ARG A 56 -3.64 13.26 -2.48
C ARG A 56 -5.12 13.50 -2.18
N THR A 57 -6.03 12.82 -2.89
CA THR A 57 -7.47 12.97 -2.65
C THR A 57 -8.10 11.67 -2.13
N LYS A 58 -9.15 11.81 -1.30
CA LYS A 58 -9.91 10.66 -0.79
C LYS A 58 -10.44 9.77 -1.90
N ALA A 59 -11.04 10.38 -2.94
CA ALA A 59 -11.66 9.67 -4.04
C ALA A 59 -10.62 8.88 -4.84
N SER A 60 -9.49 9.50 -5.19
CA SER A 60 -8.43 8.84 -5.93
C SER A 60 -7.77 7.70 -5.15
N LEU A 61 -7.62 7.84 -3.83
CA LEU A 61 -7.08 6.77 -2.98
C LEU A 61 -8.06 5.59 -2.83
N LEU A 62 -9.38 5.86 -2.72
CA LEU A 62 -10.40 4.81 -2.71
C LEU A 62 -10.47 4.06 -4.04
N ASP A 63 -10.37 4.78 -5.15
CA ASP A 63 -10.32 4.25 -6.50
C ASP A 63 -9.06 3.39 -6.72
N ALA A 64 -7.88 3.86 -6.26
CA ALA A 64 -6.64 3.08 -6.27
C ALA A 64 -6.76 1.77 -5.47
N LEU A 65 -7.37 1.81 -4.28
CA LEU A 65 -7.65 0.60 -3.49
C LEU A 65 -8.60 -0.36 -4.19
N THR A 66 -9.63 0.16 -4.84
CA THR A 66 -10.62 -0.65 -5.56
C THR A 66 -9.98 -1.32 -6.77
N ARG A 67 -9.15 -0.61 -7.54
CA ARG A 67 -8.35 -1.20 -8.61
C ARG A 67 -7.41 -2.30 -8.10
N ARG A 68 -6.78 -2.08 -6.95
CA ARG A 68 -5.91 -3.08 -6.31
C ARG A 68 -6.68 -4.33 -5.90
N SER A 69 -7.85 -4.20 -5.27
CA SER A 69 -8.65 -5.36 -4.86
C SER A 69 -9.17 -6.13 -6.08
N LEU A 70 -9.62 -5.45 -7.12
CA LEU A 70 -10.00 -6.05 -8.40
C LEU A 70 -8.81 -6.77 -9.04
N SER A 71 -7.61 -6.18 -9.04
CA SER A 71 -6.40 -6.82 -9.55
C SER A 71 -6.03 -8.07 -8.75
N SER A 72 -6.14 -8.05 -7.42
CA SER A 72 -5.97 -9.27 -6.60
C SER A 72 -7.02 -10.34 -6.89
N THR A 73 -8.28 -9.97 -7.11
CA THR A 73 -9.36 -10.92 -7.43
C THR A 73 -9.25 -11.46 -8.86
N VAL A 74 -8.84 -10.64 -9.82
CA VAL A 74 -8.60 -11.04 -11.22
C VAL A 74 -7.32 -11.88 -11.31
N GLY A 75 -6.24 -11.51 -10.61
CA GLY A 75 -5.03 -12.33 -10.49
C GLY A 75 -5.25 -13.66 -9.78
N ALA A 76 -6.24 -13.76 -8.89
CA ALA A 76 -6.67 -15.03 -8.31
C ALA A 76 -7.49 -15.90 -9.29
N ARG A 77 -8.14 -15.28 -10.30
CA ARG A 77 -8.90 -16.00 -11.35
C ARG A 77 -8.08 -16.31 -12.60
N PHE A 78 -7.04 -15.54 -12.88
CA PHE A 78 -6.12 -15.73 -14.01
C PHE A 78 -4.73 -16.06 -13.49
N GLY A 79 -4.56 -17.30 -13.03
CA GLY A 79 -3.24 -17.90 -12.86
C GLY A 79 -2.44 -17.35 -11.68
N ARG A 80 -2.34 -18.18 -10.63
CA ARG A 80 -1.07 -18.49 -9.95
C ARG A 80 -0.05 -17.36 -10.07
N PHE A 81 -0.18 -16.31 -9.25
CA PHE A 81 0.96 -15.44 -8.97
C PHE A 81 2.02 -16.34 -8.34
N SER A 82 2.93 -16.76 -9.21
CA SER A 82 3.92 -17.77 -8.92
C SER A 82 4.83 -17.18 -7.86
N LYS A 83 4.90 -17.89 -6.73
CA LYS A 83 5.63 -17.52 -5.52
C LYS A 83 7.14 -17.32 -5.76
N GLU A 84 7.61 -17.60 -6.98
CA GLU A 84 8.99 -17.43 -7.43
C GLU A 84 9.38 -15.95 -7.75
N ASP A 85 8.49 -15.08 -8.23
CA ASP A 85 8.89 -13.70 -8.60
C ASP A 85 9.06 -12.73 -7.41
N ALA A 86 8.51 -13.08 -6.23
CA ALA A 86 8.59 -12.23 -5.04
C ALA A 86 9.86 -12.46 -4.20
N ILE A 87 10.63 -13.52 -4.49
CA ILE A 87 11.80 -13.92 -3.68
C ILE A 87 13.11 -13.35 -4.25
N ASP A 88 13.18 -13.02 -5.54
CA ASP A 88 14.43 -12.58 -6.17
C ASP A 88 14.86 -11.15 -5.80
N ARG A 89 13.94 -10.28 -5.34
CA ARG A 89 14.26 -8.87 -5.10
C ARG A 89 14.81 -8.53 -3.70
N TRP A 90 14.99 -9.53 -2.83
CA TRP A 90 15.45 -9.32 -1.45
C TRP A 90 16.79 -9.97 -1.11
N ARG A 91 17.52 -10.50 -2.10
CA ARG A 91 18.80 -11.17 -1.88
C ARG A 91 20.02 -10.55 -2.58
N ASP A 92 19.98 -9.26 -2.92
CA ASP A 92 21.12 -8.56 -3.53
C ASP A 92 21.81 -7.53 -2.61
N GLU A 93 21.45 -7.44 -1.33
CA GLU A 93 22.17 -6.61 -0.35
C GLU A 93 22.58 -7.42 0.88
N GLY A 94 23.61 -8.24 0.75
CA GLY A 94 24.23 -8.87 1.91
C GLY A 94 25.19 -10.01 1.58
N GLY A 95 26.41 -9.68 1.18
CA GLY A 95 27.49 -10.67 1.10
C GLY A 95 28.77 -10.08 0.55
N ARG A 96 29.54 -9.45 1.44
CA ARG A 96 30.98 -9.26 1.24
C ARG A 96 31.71 -10.43 1.88
#